data_AF-A0A512D5Z3-F1
#
_entry.id   AF-A0A512D5Z3-F1
#
_cell.length_a   1.000
_cell.length_b   1.000
_cell.length_c   1.000
_cell.angle_alpha   90.00
_cell.angle_beta   90.00
_cell.angle_gamma   90.00
#
_symmetry.space_group_name_H-M   'P 1'
#
loop_
_entity.id
_entity.type
_entity.pdbx_description
1 polymer ?
#
loop_
_entity_poly.entity_id
_entity_poly.type
_entity_poly.pdbx_seq_one_letter_code
_entity_poly.pdbx_strand_id
1 'polypeptide(L)'
;MALRTSQGTGCPQCCLTHRSATEVKLWAELVAVLTPVLGAGAVRRDASLNGVDGRRGRIDIAVTAEGCTIAIEYDGEYWHRTRAQADARKSESIRDAGYNLIRVRESPLPCAHPDDLSTEVRDPLGLASLVLQRMLERAWLTGAAASAAARYLAAGRPQGVDLAAELLKDVAYRDMGEESLQATHPALTKEWDHDANGELTARHVTANRHTPVWWRCELGDSYQATPSDRARRGRGCPYCRGKRVNLRNCLATTFPHLAAQLAVTNPFTAWEIYGGGHTTVYWQCPLESCRHVWPAEVKQRTQLDTGCPACAGKVATPDRNLRTERYDVAAIWHPTENLPLTPEQVLPGCNSSVTWLCPDCDKPFPGVVLDRCAAKHQCCPRCAKKRAWKARSR
;
A
#
# COMPACT_ATOMS: atom_id res chain seq x y z
N MET A 1 -2.69 -42.82 15.22
CA MET A 1 -3.68 -42.63 16.30
C MET A 1 -4.46 -41.35 16.01
N ALA A 2 -5.78 -41.49 16.04
CA ALA A 2 -6.76 -40.57 15.47
C ALA A 2 -6.99 -39.32 16.34
N LEU A 3 -7.33 -38.21 15.69
CA LEU A 3 -8.43 -37.35 16.13
C LEU A 3 -9.32 -37.07 14.91
N ARG A 4 -10.26 -37.99 14.69
CA ARG A 4 -11.53 -37.67 14.02
C ARG A 4 -12.26 -36.71 14.94
N THR A 5 -12.56 -35.50 14.49
CA THR A 5 -13.52 -34.64 15.19
C THR A 5 -14.93 -35.07 14.82
N SER A 6 -15.49 -35.95 15.65
CA SER A 6 -16.91 -36.32 15.70
C SER A 6 -17.63 -35.43 16.71
N GLN A 7 -17.85 -34.18 16.36
CA GLN A 7 -18.80 -33.26 16.99
C GLN A 7 -19.18 -32.28 15.88
N GLY A 8 -20.48 -32.07 15.65
CA GLY A 8 -21.03 -31.24 14.57
C GLY A 8 -20.77 -29.74 14.72
N THR A 9 -19.58 -29.34 15.15
CA THR A 9 -19.12 -27.96 15.17
C THR A 9 -18.10 -27.80 14.05
N GLY A 10 -18.55 -27.19 12.95
CA GLY A 10 -17.67 -26.83 11.83
C GLY A 10 -16.43 -26.08 12.34
N CYS A 11 -15.30 -26.31 11.67
CA CYS A 11 -14.02 -25.71 12.03
C CYS A 11 -14.16 -24.18 12.20
N PRO A 12 -13.62 -23.57 13.27
CA PRO A 12 -13.72 -22.12 13.50
C PRO A 12 -12.94 -21.26 12.49
N GLN A 13 -12.11 -21.89 11.64
CA GLN A 13 -11.48 -21.26 10.46
C GLN A 13 -12.33 -21.40 9.18
N CYS A 14 -13.37 -22.24 9.20
CA CYS A 14 -14.36 -22.39 8.12
C CYS A 14 -15.56 -21.45 8.29
N CYS A 15 -15.39 -20.35 9.03
CA CYS A 15 -16.34 -19.24 8.96
C CYS A 15 -16.26 -18.64 7.55
N LEU A 16 -17.37 -18.59 6.82
CA LEU A 16 -17.42 -18.16 5.42
C LEU A 16 -16.70 -16.82 5.24
N THR A 17 -15.50 -16.88 4.66
CA THR A 17 -14.81 -15.68 4.17
C THR A 17 -15.58 -15.14 2.96
N HIS A 18 -15.44 -13.84 2.65
CA HIS A 18 -16.12 -13.18 1.51
C HIS A 18 -16.15 -14.03 0.20
N ARG A 19 -15.13 -14.85 -0.05
CA ARG A 19 -15.05 -15.75 -1.22
C ARG A 19 -16.15 -16.78 -1.29
N SER A 20 -16.43 -17.40 -0.15
CA SER A 20 -17.49 -18.38 -0.07
C SER A 20 -18.88 -17.78 -0.21
N ALA A 21 -19.05 -16.46 0.03
CA ALA A 21 -20.29 -15.77 -0.30
C ALA A 21 -20.46 -15.56 -1.81
N THR A 22 -19.38 -15.25 -2.53
CA THR A 22 -19.37 -15.16 -3.99
C THR A 22 -19.61 -16.52 -4.63
N GLU A 23 -18.96 -17.58 -4.14
CA GLU A 23 -19.21 -18.97 -4.55
C GLU A 23 -20.68 -19.38 -4.33
N VAL A 24 -21.25 -19.07 -3.17
CA VAL A 24 -22.67 -19.35 -2.86
C VAL A 24 -23.61 -18.60 -3.79
N LYS A 25 -23.33 -17.32 -4.07
CA LYS A 25 -24.12 -16.50 -5.01
C LYS A 25 -24.07 -17.06 -6.42
N LEU A 26 -22.88 -17.38 -6.93
CA LEU A 26 -22.71 -18.02 -8.24
C LEU A 26 -23.44 -19.37 -8.31
N TRP A 27 -23.27 -20.22 -7.28
CA TRP A 27 -23.95 -21.50 -7.21
C TRP A 27 -25.47 -21.34 -7.23
N ALA A 28 -26.02 -20.39 -6.47
CA ALA A 28 -27.47 -20.16 -6.39
C ALA A 28 -28.06 -19.72 -7.74
N GLU A 29 -27.34 -18.86 -8.49
CA GLU A 29 -27.74 -18.49 -9.86
C GLU A 29 -27.75 -19.71 -10.79
N LEU A 30 -26.67 -20.52 -10.79
CA LEU A 30 -26.61 -21.73 -11.62
C LEU A 30 -27.70 -22.74 -11.24
N VAL A 31 -28.02 -22.87 -9.95
CA VAL A 31 -29.13 -23.70 -9.47
C VAL A 31 -30.46 -23.20 -10.03
N ALA A 32 -30.74 -21.91 -9.94
CA ALA A 32 -31.98 -21.31 -10.41
C ALA A 32 -32.17 -21.50 -11.93
N VAL A 33 -31.08 -21.45 -12.70
CA VAL A 33 -31.10 -21.59 -14.16
C VAL A 33 -31.18 -23.04 -14.62
N LEU A 34 -30.33 -23.92 -14.06
CA LEU A 34 -30.08 -25.24 -14.65
C LEU A 34 -30.85 -26.36 -13.96
N THR A 35 -31.11 -26.27 -12.66
CA THR A 35 -31.84 -27.33 -11.91
C THR A 35 -33.24 -27.59 -12.45
N PRO A 36 -34.04 -26.58 -12.87
CA PRO A 36 -35.37 -26.84 -13.43
C PRO A 36 -35.38 -27.70 -14.69
N VAL A 37 -34.26 -27.76 -15.42
CA VAL A 37 -34.15 -28.48 -16.71
C VAL A 37 -33.24 -29.72 -16.63
N LEU A 38 -32.26 -29.75 -15.72
CA LEU A 38 -31.35 -30.88 -15.52
C LEU A 38 -31.78 -31.81 -14.37
N GLY A 39 -32.71 -31.38 -13.53
CA GLY A 39 -33.18 -32.12 -12.36
C GLY A 39 -32.40 -31.83 -11.08
N ALA A 40 -32.97 -32.27 -9.96
CA ALA A 40 -32.40 -32.08 -8.63
C ALA A 40 -31.03 -32.77 -8.52
N GLY A 41 -30.05 -32.06 -7.95
CA GLY A 41 -28.69 -32.60 -7.76
C GLY A 41 -27.77 -32.46 -8.98
N ALA A 42 -28.25 -31.91 -10.09
CA ALA A 42 -27.41 -31.62 -11.26
C ALA A 42 -26.38 -30.51 -10.98
N VAL A 43 -26.72 -29.52 -10.16
CA VAL A 43 -25.81 -28.45 -9.72
C VAL A 43 -25.47 -28.64 -8.25
N ARG A 44 -24.21 -28.97 -7.94
CA ARG A 44 -23.74 -29.29 -6.59
C ARG A 44 -22.66 -28.31 -6.13
N ARG A 45 -22.71 -27.93 -4.85
CA ARG A 45 -21.69 -27.10 -4.19
C ARG A 45 -20.72 -27.99 -3.40
N ASP A 46 -19.48 -27.53 -3.22
CA ASP A 46 -18.43 -28.23 -2.45
C ASP A 46 -18.28 -29.70 -2.90
N ALA A 47 -18.43 -29.92 -4.20
CA ALA A 47 -18.54 -31.26 -4.76
C ALA A 47 -17.17 -31.97 -4.73
N SER A 48 -17.21 -33.29 -4.61
CA SER A 48 -16.03 -34.14 -4.81
C SER A 48 -16.14 -34.81 -6.17
N LEU A 49 -15.06 -34.71 -6.96
CA LEU A 49 -14.90 -35.36 -8.25
C LEU A 49 -14.26 -36.74 -8.07
N ASN A 50 -14.79 -37.73 -8.79
CA ASN A 50 -14.27 -39.10 -8.74
C ASN A 50 -13.00 -39.21 -9.59
N GLY A 51 -12.04 -40.04 -9.19
CA GLY A 51 -10.79 -40.22 -9.94
C GLY A 51 -9.78 -39.07 -9.81
N VAL A 52 -10.04 -38.08 -8.94
CA VAL A 52 -9.12 -36.98 -8.61
C VAL A 52 -8.66 -37.13 -7.17
N ASP A 53 -7.36 -37.36 -6.95
CA ASP A 53 -6.85 -37.75 -5.64
C ASP A 53 -6.96 -36.68 -4.54
N GLY A 54 -7.48 -37.12 -3.39
CA GLY A 54 -7.44 -36.40 -2.12
C GLY A 54 -8.11 -35.02 -2.15
N ARG A 55 -7.43 -34.00 -1.61
CA ARG A 55 -7.96 -32.63 -1.51
C ARG A 55 -8.11 -31.92 -2.87
N ARG A 56 -7.52 -32.46 -3.95
CA ARG A 56 -7.59 -31.85 -5.29
C ARG A 56 -8.92 -32.11 -5.98
N GLY A 57 -9.64 -33.16 -5.60
CA GLY A 57 -10.96 -33.49 -6.12
C GLY A 57 -12.10 -32.63 -5.58
N ARG A 58 -11.86 -31.78 -4.57
CA ARG A 58 -12.87 -30.83 -4.08
C ARG A 58 -12.96 -29.63 -5.02
N ILE A 59 -14.16 -29.39 -5.54
CA ILE A 59 -14.50 -28.31 -6.48
C ILE A 59 -15.59 -27.43 -5.85
N ASP A 60 -15.56 -26.11 -6.13
CA ASP A 60 -16.54 -25.19 -5.56
C ASP A 60 -17.95 -25.50 -6.07
N ILE A 61 -18.09 -25.68 -7.39
CA ILE A 61 -19.34 -26.02 -8.04
C ILE A 61 -19.11 -27.12 -9.10
N ALA A 62 -20.02 -28.10 -9.15
CA ALA A 62 -20.09 -29.08 -10.23
C ALA A 62 -21.48 -29.04 -10.88
N VAL A 63 -21.52 -28.94 -12.21
CA VAL A 63 -22.73 -29.05 -13.03
C VAL A 63 -22.65 -30.34 -13.84
N THR A 64 -23.62 -31.23 -13.68
CA THR A 64 -23.73 -32.45 -14.48
C THR A 64 -24.85 -32.30 -15.50
N ALA A 65 -24.52 -32.38 -16.79
CA ALA A 65 -25.45 -32.31 -17.91
C ALA A 65 -25.14 -33.44 -18.89
N GLU A 66 -26.14 -34.25 -19.24
CA GLU A 66 -26.04 -35.33 -20.26
C GLU A 66 -24.83 -36.28 -20.08
N GLY A 67 -24.49 -36.60 -18.82
CA GLY A 67 -23.36 -37.49 -18.50
C GLY A 67 -21.99 -36.82 -18.46
N CYS A 68 -21.91 -35.53 -18.84
CA CYS A 68 -20.72 -34.70 -18.70
C CYS A 68 -20.76 -33.90 -17.40
N THR A 69 -19.64 -33.81 -16.69
CA THR A 69 -19.52 -32.95 -15.50
C THR A 69 -18.58 -31.78 -15.79
N ILE A 70 -19.11 -30.58 -15.54
CA ILE A 70 -18.41 -29.30 -15.64
C ILE A 70 -18.08 -28.84 -14.22
N ALA A 71 -16.79 -28.88 -13.90
CA ALA A 71 -16.18 -28.36 -12.69
C ALA A 71 -15.99 -26.84 -12.79
N ILE A 72 -16.27 -26.10 -11.73
CA ILE A 72 -16.11 -24.65 -11.68
C ILE A 72 -15.39 -24.28 -10.39
N GLU A 73 -14.25 -23.59 -10.51
CA GLU A 73 -13.53 -22.96 -9.39
C GLU A 73 -13.73 -21.44 -9.44
N TYR A 74 -13.94 -20.82 -8.29
CA TYR A 74 -13.85 -19.37 -8.13
C TYR A 74 -12.56 -19.00 -7.38
N ASP A 75 -11.62 -18.38 -8.10
CA ASP A 75 -10.31 -18.05 -7.58
C ASP A 75 -10.20 -16.59 -7.21
N GLY A 76 -10.40 -16.29 -5.93
CA GLY A 76 -10.19 -14.94 -5.41
C GLY A 76 -8.69 -14.56 -5.37
N GLU A 77 -8.40 -13.33 -5.77
CA GLU A 77 -7.04 -12.78 -5.93
C GLU A 77 -6.15 -13.04 -4.71
N TYR A 78 -6.68 -12.69 -3.53
CA TYR A 78 -5.92 -12.72 -2.28
C TYR A 78 -5.40 -14.12 -1.86
N TRP A 79 -6.02 -15.24 -2.31
CA TRP A 79 -5.59 -16.61 -1.90
C TRP A 79 -4.76 -17.24 -3.01
N HIS A 80 -5.02 -16.87 -4.26
CA HIS A 80 -4.40 -17.50 -5.42
C HIS A 80 -3.19 -16.73 -5.95
N ARG A 81 -2.93 -15.49 -5.47
CA ARG A 81 -1.78 -14.66 -5.87
C ARG A 81 -0.44 -15.40 -5.88
N THR A 82 -0.22 -16.33 -4.94
CA THR A 82 1.04 -17.08 -4.81
C THR A 82 0.89 -18.58 -5.09
N ARG A 83 -0.24 -19.02 -5.67
CA ARG A 83 -0.58 -20.45 -5.82
C ARG A 83 -0.59 -20.96 -7.26
N ALA A 84 -0.04 -20.22 -8.21
CA ALA A 84 -0.06 -20.57 -9.63
C ALA A 84 0.33 -22.04 -9.93
N GLN A 85 1.40 -22.55 -9.32
CA GLN A 85 1.82 -23.94 -9.52
C GLN A 85 0.86 -24.98 -8.91
N ALA A 86 0.29 -24.67 -7.74
CA ALA A 86 -0.68 -25.55 -7.10
C ALA A 86 -2.00 -25.59 -7.87
N ASP A 87 -2.44 -24.44 -8.38
CA ASP A 87 -3.64 -24.31 -9.22
C ASP A 87 -3.46 -25.07 -10.54
N ALA A 88 -2.30 -24.94 -11.20
CA ALA A 88 -1.99 -25.69 -12.42
C ALA A 88 -2.09 -27.20 -12.21
N ARG A 89 -1.46 -27.73 -11.16
CA ARG A 89 -1.53 -29.16 -10.80
C ARG A 89 -2.94 -29.63 -10.47
N LYS A 90 -3.77 -28.77 -9.86
CA LYS A 90 -5.18 -29.09 -9.57
C LYS A 90 -5.97 -29.14 -10.87
N SER A 91 -5.78 -28.17 -11.76
CA SER A 91 -6.45 -28.11 -13.07
C SER A 91 -6.10 -29.30 -13.94
N GLU A 92 -4.81 -29.66 -14.04
CA GLU A 92 -4.35 -30.86 -14.76
C GLU A 92 -5.04 -32.11 -14.22
N SER A 93 -5.01 -32.33 -12.90
CA SER A 93 -5.63 -33.51 -12.29
C SER A 93 -7.13 -33.63 -12.51
N ILE A 94 -7.86 -32.50 -12.58
CA ILE A 94 -9.30 -32.49 -12.87
C ILE A 94 -9.56 -32.82 -14.34
N ARG A 95 -8.77 -32.24 -15.26
CA ARG A 95 -8.92 -32.48 -16.70
C ARG A 95 -8.50 -33.89 -17.09
N ASP A 96 -7.43 -34.42 -16.52
CA ASP A 96 -6.96 -35.80 -16.71
C ASP A 96 -8.00 -36.84 -16.28
N ALA A 97 -8.84 -36.50 -15.29
CA ALA A 97 -9.97 -37.32 -14.87
C ALA A 97 -11.22 -37.20 -15.79
N GLY A 98 -11.10 -36.47 -16.90
CA GLY A 98 -12.15 -36.35 -17.92
C GLY A 98 -13.20 -35.27 -17.67
N TYR A 99 -12.96 -34.36 -16.71
CA TYR A 99 -13.88 -33.28 -16.40
C TYR A 99 -13.61 -32.02 -17.23
N ASN A 100 -14.69 -31.39 -17.70
CA ASN A 100 -14.63 -30.01 -18.19
C ASN A 100 -14.39 -29.09 -16.98
N LEU A 101 -13.48 -28.13 -17.07
CA LEU A 101 -13.17 -27.22 -15.95
C LEU A 101 -13.14 -25.77 -16.42
N ILE A 102 -13.87 -24.93 -15.70
CA ILE A 102 -13.85 -23.47 -15.79
C ILE A 102 -13.20 -22.95 -14.50
N ARG A 103 -12.19 -22.10 -14.61
CA ARG A 103 -11.71 -21.31 -13.47
C ARG A 103 -12.11 -19.85 -13.67
N VAL A 104 -12.87 -19.30 -12.73
CA VAL A 104 -13.17 -17.88 -12.68
C VAL A 104 -12.08 -17.20 -11.86
N ARG A 105 -11.16 -16.51 -12.54
CA ARG A 105 -9.98 -15.84 -12.00
C ARG A 105 -10.27 -14.37 -11.74
N GLU A 106 -10.18 -13.95 -10.50
CA GLU A 106 -10.29 -12.53 -10.14
C GLU A 106 -9.05 -11.73 -10.58
N SER A 107 -9.25 -10.60 -11.25
CA SER A 107 -8.14 -9.72 -11.69
C SER A 107 -7.24 -9.31 -10.51
N PRO A 108 -5.90 -9.37 -10.63
CA PRO A 108 -5.11 -9.61 -11.85
C PRO A 108 -4.58 -11.05 -11.98
N LEU A 109 -5.29 -12.08 -11.47
CA LEU A 109 -4.83 -13.46 -11.61
C LEU A 109 -4.78 -13.89 -13.08
N PRO A 110 -3.69 -14.55 -13.52
CA PRO A 110 -3.58 -14.99 -14.91
C PRO A 110 -4.49 -16.20 -15.20
N CYS A 111 -5.12 -16.16 -16.38
CA CYS A 111 -5.72 -17.35 -17.00
C CYS A 111 -4.61 -18.25 -17.54
N ALA A 112 -4.62 -19.52 -17.15
CA ALA A 112 -3.63 -20.52 -17.59
C ALA A 112 -4.21 -21.47 -18.66
N HIS A 113 -5.53 -21.46 -18.84
CA HIS A 113 -6.25 -22.30 -19.82
C HIS A 113 -7.25 -21.46 -20.63
N PRO A 114 -7.55 -21.81 -21.90
CA PRO A 114 -8.55 -21.11 -22.71
C PRO A 114 -9.96 -21.09 -22.10
N ASP A 115 -10.26 -22.04 -21.21
CA ASP A 115 -11.54 -22.12 -20.51
C ASP A 115 -11.58 -21.34 -19.19
N ASP A 116 -10.45 -20.78 -18.77
CA ASP A 116 -10.41 -19.86 -17.64
C ASP A 116 -11.06 -18.52 -18.05
N LEU A 117 -11.63 -17.84 -17.06
CA LEU A 117 -12.37 -16.59 -17.20
C LEU A 117 -11.75 -15.55 -16.28
N SER A 118 -11.19 -14.47 -16.82
CA SER A 118 -10.73 -13.34 -16.02
C SER A 118 -11.91 -12.40 -15.74
N THR A 119 -12.05 -11.93 -14.51
CA THR A 119 -13.13 -11.01 -14.13
C THR A 119 -12.71 -9.98 -13.09
N GLU A 120 -13.19 -8.75 -13.26
CA GLU A 120 -13.24 -7.72 -12.20
C GLU A 120 -14.63 -7.67 -11.55
N VAL A 121 -15.62 -8.27 -12.20
CA VAL A 121 -17.01 -8.33 -11.78
C VAL A 121 -17.17 -9.39 -10.69
N ARG A 122 -17.87 -9.01 -9.62
CA ARG A 122 -18.14 -9.87 -8.45
C ARG A 122 -19.63 -10.07 -8.14
N ASP A 123 -20.52 -9.43 -8.90
CA ASP A 123 -21.95 -9.58 -8.70
C ASP A 123 -22.47 -10.92 -9.24
N PRO A 124 -23.59 -11.46 -8.69
CA PRO A 124 -24.08 -12.78 -9.07
C PRO A 124 -24.41 -12.91 -10.55
N LEU A 125 -25.03 -11.88 -11.15
CA LEU A 125 -25.47 -11.90 -12.54
C LEU A 125 -24.27 -11.97 -13.48
N GLY A 126 -23.27 -11.10 -13.27
CA GLY A 126 -22.08 -11.07 -14.10
C GLY A 126 -21.30 -12.38 -14.07
N LEU A 127 -21.08 -12.93 -12.88
CA LEU A 127 -20.35 -14.20 -12.72
C LEU A 127 -21.09 -15.38 -13.36
N ALA A 128 -22.39 -15.51 -13.10
CA ALA A 128 -23.20 -16.58 -13.68
C ALA A 128 -23.26 -16.45 -15.21
N SER A 129 -23.37 -15.22 -15.72
CA SER A 129 -23.39 -14.96 -17.16
C SER A 129 -22.09 -15.39 -17.84
N LEU A 130 -20.93 -15.04 -17.27
CA LEU A 130 -19.62 -15.46 -17.79
C LEU A 130 -19.49 -16.99 -17.87
N VAL A 131 -19.89 -17.68 -16.79
CA VAL A 131 -19.82 -19.14 -16.71
C VAL A 131 -20.77 -19.79 -17.72
N LEU A 132 -22.04 -19.36 -17.75
CA LEU A 132 -23.05 -19.91 -18.67
C LEU A 132 -22.70 -19.64 -20.13
N GLN A 133 -22.19 -18.44 -20.44
CA GLN A 133 -21.72 -18.11 -21.78
C GLN A 133 -20.58 -19.03 -22.21
N ARG A 134 -19.58 -19.26 -21.35
CA ARG A 134 -18.48 -20.19 -21.65
C ARG A 134 -18.96 -21.62 -21.86
N MET A 135 -19.93 -22.09 -21.07
CA MET A 135 -20.52 -23.42 -21.25
C MET A 135 -21.25 -23.55 -22.60
N LEU A 136 -21.92 -22.49 -23.06
CA LEU A 136 -22.58 -22.43 -24.37
C LEU A 136 -21.57 -22.38 -25.53
N GLU A 137 -20.53 -21.53 -25.42
CA GLU A 137 -19.45 -21.41 -26.42
C GLU A 137 -18.74 -22.75 -26.68
N ARG A 138 -18.63 -23.59 -25.64
CA ARG A 138 -18.03 -24.93 -25.73
C ARG A 138 -19.01 -26.04 -26.05
N ALA A 139 -20.29 -25.73 -26.22
CA ALA A 139 -21.37 -26.71 -26.38
C ALA A 139 -21.40 -27.77 -25.26
N TRP A 140 -21.03 -27.39 -24.04
CA TRP A 140 -21.11 -28.26 -22.86
C TRP A 140 -22.51 -28.33 -22.26
N LEU A 141 -23.36 -27.37 -22.60
CA LEU A 141 -24.79 -27.41 -22.38
C LEU A 141 -25.50 -27.57 -23.72
N THR A 142 -26.50 -28.44 -23.75
CA THR A 142 -27.28 -28.82 -24.93
C THR A 142 -28.77 -28.79 -24.60
N GLY A 143 -29.62 -28.86 -25.62
CA GLY A 143 -31.08 -28.98 -25.49
C GLY A 143 -31.74 -27.95 -24.55
N ALA A 144 -32.49 -28.45 -23.58
CA ALA A 144 -33.20 -27.63 -22.60
C ALA A 144 -32.26 -26.81 -21.70
N ALA A 145 -31.08 -27.35 -21.37
CA ALA A 145 -30.08 -26.66 -20.55
C ALA A 145 -29.46 -25.47 -21.29
N ALA A 146 -29.09 -25.66 -22.56
CA ALA A 146 -28.63 -24.56 -23.41
C ALA A 146 -29.70 -23.47 -23.54
N SER A 147 -30.96 -23.86 -23.72
CA SER A 147 -32.09 -22.94 -23.85
C SER A 147 -32.38 -22.17 -22.55
N ALA A 148 -32.19 -22.79 -21.38
CA ALA A 148 -32.31 -22.12 -20.08
C ALA A 148 -31.19 -21.10 -19.87
N ALA A 149 -29.94 -21.47 -20.17
CA ALA A 149 -28.78 -20.58 -20.10
C ALA A 149 -28.95 -19.36 -21.02
N ALA A 150 -29.36 -19.57 -22.28
CA ALA A 150 -29.60 -18.47 -23.23
C ALA A 150 -30.70 -17.51 -22.76
N ARG A 151 -31.80 -18.03 -22.18
CA ARG A 151 -32.86 -17.19 -21.60
C ARG A 151 -32.38 -16.38 -20.41
N TYR A 152 -31.54 -16.95 -19.55
CA TYR A 152 -30.94 -16.23 -18.43
C TYR A 152 -30.10 -15.03 -18.91
N LEU A 153 -29.19 -15.28 -19.87
CA LEU A 153 -28.34 -14.25 -20.48
C LEU A 153 -29.18 -13.14 -21.13
N ALA A 154 -30.23 -13.51 -21.86
CA ALA A 154 -31.13 -12.53 -22.50
C ALA A 154 -31.96 -11.73 -21.49
N ALA A 155 -32.35 -12.32 -20.36
CA ALA A 155 -33.15 -11.64 -19.34
C ALA A 155 -32.36 -10.58 -18.57
N GLY A 156 -31.03 -10.71 -18.46
CA GLY A 156 -30.17 -9.71 -17.84
C GLY A 156 -30.50 -9.38 -16.39
N ARG A 157 -31.08 -10.34 -15.63
CA ARG A 157 -31.45 -10.17 -14.22
C ARG A 157 -31.15 -11.45 -13.44
N PRO A 158 -30.67 -11.33 -12.18
CA PRO A 158 -30.33 -12.48 -11.37
C PRO A 158 -31.60 -13.25 -10.94
N GLN A 159 -31.50 -14.56 -10.81
CA GLN A 159 -32.62 -15.47 -10.52
C GLN A 159 -32.40 -16.29 -9.25
N GLY A 160 -31.17 -16.33 -8.72
CA GLY A 160 -30.78 -17.08 -7.52
C GLY A 160 -30.65 -16.23 -6.26
N VAL A 161 -31.00 -14.94 -6.30
CA VAL A 161 -30.78 -13.99 -5.19
C VAL A 161 -31.45 -14.42 -3.88
N ASP A 162 -32.68 -14.93 -3.93
CA ASP A 162 -33.42 -15.33 -2.73
C ASP A 162 -32.81 -16.60 -2.11
N LEU A 163 -32.42 -17.56 -2.94
CA LEU A 163 -31.73 -18.78 -2.49
C LEU A 163 -30.35 -18.43 -1.91
N ALA A 164 -29.61 -17.53 -2.55
CA ALA A 164 -28.34 -17.04 -2.04
C ALA A 164 -28.54 -16.33 -0.69
N ALA A 165 -29.55 -15.46 -0.58
CA ALA A 165 -29.88 -14.78 0.66
C ALA A 165 -30.19 -15.80 1.77
N GLU A 166 -31.06 -16.78 1.50
CA GLU A 166 -31.42 -17.83 2.46
C GLU A 166 -30.21 -18.63 2.94
N LEU A 167 -29.36 -19.07 2.02
CA LEU A 167 -28.15 -19.83 2.37
C LEU A 167 -27.09 -19.00 3.08
N LEU A 168 -27.15 -17.68 2.94
CA LEU A 168 -26.27 -16.76 3.63
C LEU A 168 -26.86 -16.31 4.98
N LYS A 169 -28.17 -16.44 5.23
CA LYS A 169 -28.82 -16.06 6.50
C LYS A 169 -28.22 -16.77 7.72
N ASP A 170 -27.88 -18.06 7.59
CA ASP A 170 -27.34 -18.88 8.68
C ASP A 170 -25.82 -19.11 8.62
N VAL A 171 -25.17 -18.64 7.55
CA VAL A 171 -23.76 -18.95 7.30
C VAL A 171 -22.90 -17.68 7.14
N ALA A 172 -23.50 -16.51 7.01
CA ALA A 172 -22.78 -15.23 7.01
C ALA A 172 -22.72 -14.65 8.43
N TYR A 173 -21.54 -14.77 9.02
CA TYR A 173 -21.15 -14.11 10.27
C TYR A 173 -22.06 -14.34 11.48
N ARG A 174 -21.67 -15.32 12.31
CA ARG A 174 -22.28 -15.49 13.64
C ARG A 174 -22.39 -14.14 14.35
N ASP A 175 -23.60 -13.76 14.76
CA ASP A 175 -23.81 -12.62 15.64
C ASP A 175 -23.08 -12.89 16.96
N MET A 176 -22.20 -11.97 17.35
CA MET A 176 -21.42 -12.07 18.59
C MET A 176 -22.21 -11.58 19.81
N GLY A 177 -23.42 -11.04 19.62
CA GLY A 177 -24.28 -10.57 20.70
C GLY A 177 -23.59 -9.53 21.58
N GLU A 178 -23.58 -9.76 22.89
CA GLU A 178 -22.96 -8.88 23.88
C GLU A 178 -21.43 -8.79 23.77
N GLU A 179 -20.77 -9.76 23.12
CA GLU A 179 -19.32 -9.74 22.86
C GLU A 179 -18.96 -8.97 21.58
N SER A 180 -19.96 -8.55 20.81
CA SER A 180 -19.74 -7.81 19.57
C SER A 180 -19.06 -6.46 19.81
N LEU A 181 -18.35 -5.97 18.80
CA LEU A 181 -17.78 -4.64 18.81
C LEU A 181 -18.88 -3.58 18.93
N GLN A 182 -20.05 -3.83 18.34
CA GLN A 182 -21.20 -2.95 18.49
C GLN A 182 -21.67 -2.83 19.94
N ALA A 183 -21.76 -3.95 20.67
CA ALA A 183 -22.17 -3.94 22.07
C ALA A 183 -21.09 -3.37 23.00
N THR A 184 -19.83 -3.76 22.80
CA THR A 184 -18.72 -3.40 23.70
C THR A 184 -18.10 -2.04 23.41
N HIS A 185 -18.14 -1.56 22.16
CA HIS A 185 -17.50 -0.31 21.73
C HIS A 185 -18.41 0.48 20.75
N PRO A 186 -19.61 0.92 21.18
CA PRO A 186 -20.59 1.57 20.31
C PRO A 186 -20.09 2.89 19.69
N ALA A 187 -19.08 3.54 20.26
CA ALA A 187 -18.48 4.72 19.64
C ALA A 187 -17.72 4.39 18.34
N LEU A 188 -17.09 3.21 18.27
CA LEU A 188 -16.31 2.78 17.10
C LEU A 188 -17.18 2.37 15.91
N THR A 189 -18.46 2.05 16.13
CA THR A 189 -19.38 1.71 15.03
C THR A 189 -19.66 2.91 14.12
N LYS A 190 -19.53 4.14 14.64
CA LYS A 190 -19.63 5.37 13.84
C LYS A 190 -18.52 5.51 12.81
N GLU A 191 -17.40 4.83 13.05
CA GLU A 191 -16.26 4.79 12.13
C GLU A 191 -16.26 3.53 11.27
N TRP A 192 -17.33 2.74 11.26
CA TRP A 192 -17.42 1.55 10.42
C TRP A 192 -17.66 1.95 8.96
N ASP A 193 -16.88 1.41 8.03
CA ASP A 193 -17.13 1.63 6.61
C ASP A 193 -18.11 0.58 6.09
N HIS A 194 -19.40 0.93 6.05
CA HIS A 194 -20.46 0.02 5.62
C HIS A 194 -20.31 -0.39 4.15
N ASP A 195 -19.99 0.55 3.26
CA ASP A 195 -19.85 0.28 1.83
C ASP A 195 -18.68 -0.70 1.58
N ALA A 196 -17.55 -0.48 2.24
CA ALA A 196 -16.34 -1.28 2.02
C ALA A 196 -16.35 -2.64 2.73
N ASN A 197 -17.13 -2.81 3.80
CA ASN A 197 -17.28 -4.09 4.49
C ASN A 197 -18.48 -4.93 4.00
N GLY A 198 -19.38 -4.35 3.19
CA GLY A 198 -20.60 -5.00 2.72
C GLY A 198 -21.46 -5.48 3.89
N GLU A 199 -21.85 -6.75 3.87
CA GLU A 199 -22.72 -7.36 4.89
C GLU A 199 -22.03 -7.61 6.25
N LEU A 200 -20.70 -7.41 6.36
CA LEU A 200 -20.01 -7.50 7.65
C LEU A 200 -20.29 -6.24 8.48
N THR A 201 -21.02 -6.41 9.58
CA THR A 201 -21.33 -5.33 10.54
C THR A 201 -20.52 -5.46 11.83
N ALA A 202 -20.56 -4.42 12.66
CA ALA A 202 -19.93 -4.45 13.97
C ALA A 202 -20.54 -5.48 14.96
N ARG A 203 -21.71 -6.07 14.64
CA ARG A 203 -22.32 -7.19 15.39
C ARG A 203 -21.54 -8.50 15.22
N HIS A 204 -20.82 -8.61 14.11
CA HIS A 204 -20.18 -9.84 13.66
C HIS A 204 -18.71 -9.97 14.09
N VAL A 205 -18.13 -8.92 14.68
CA VAL A 205 -16.72 -8.88 15.05
C VAL A 205 -16.58 -8.59 16.53
N THR A 206 -15.57 -9.17 17.20
CA THR A 206 -15.24 -8.85 18.59
C THR A 206 -14.09 -7.84 18.63
N ALA A 207 -13.96 -7.10 19.74
CA ALA A 207 -12.91 -6.10 19.93
C ALA A 207 -11.47 -6.67 19.88
N ASN A 208 -11.28 -7.98 20.07
CA ASN A 208 -9.96 -8.62 20.01
C ASN A 208 -9.62 -9.22 18.63
N ARG A 209 -10.45 -8.98 17.60
CA ARG A 209 -10.19 -9.57 16.28
C ARG A 209 -8.95 -8.95 15.63
N HIS A 210 -8.13 -9.80 15.02
CA HIS A 210 -6.87 -9.42 14.35
C HIS A 210 -6.97 -9.40 12.82
N THR A 211 -8.13 -9.74 12.27
CA THR A 211 -8.39 -9.60 10.84
C THR A 211 -8.71 -8.13 10.53
N PRO A 212 -8.03 -7.50 9.56
CA PRO A 212 -8.35 -6.14 9.14
C PRO A 212 -9.76 -6.04 8.57
N VAL A 213 -10.46 -4.96 8.95
CA VAL A 213 -11.73 -4.53 8.39
C VAL A 213 -11.60 -3.06 7.97
N TRP A 214 -12.57 -2.57 7.20
CA TRP A 214 -12.57 -1.18 6.74
C TRP A 214 -13.20 -0.24 7.75
N TRP A 215 -12.57 0.90 7.93
CA TRP A 215 -13.01 1.98 8.81
C TRP A 215 -13.05 3.27 8.00
N ARG A 216 -13.99 4.15 8.33
CA ARG A 216 -14.08 5.50 7.76
C ARG A 216 -13.91 6.51 8.88
N CYS A 217 -12.93 7.40 8.74
CA CYS A 217 -12.75 8.47 9.74
C CYS A 217 -13.78 9.58 9.53
N GLU A 218 -13.88 10.48 10.51
CA GLU A 218 -14.77 11.65 10.45
C GLU A 218 -14.47 12.60 9.27
N LEU A 219 -13.25 12.55 8.72
CA LEU A 219 -12.86 13.32 7.53
C LEU A 219 -13.19 12.59 6.21
N GLY A 220 -13.88 11.45 6.28
CA GLY A 220 -14.37 10.69 5.13
C GLY A 220 -13.39 9.67 4.54
N ASP A 221 -12.14 9.63 5.02
CA ASP A 221 -11.12 8.73 4.49
C ASP A 221 -11.35 7.28 4.95
N SER A 222 -11.42 6.35 4.00
CA SER A 222 -11.52 4.91 4.24
C SER A 222 -10.14 4.26 4.41
N TYR A 223 -9.99 3.41 5.42
CA TYR A 223 -8.72 2.74 5.75
C TYR A 223 -8.92 1.38 6.42
N GLN A 224 -7.98 0.47 6.20
CA GLN A 224 -7.97 -0.83 6.87
C GLN A 224 -7.25 -0.76 8.22
N ALA A 225 -7.87 -1.36 9.24
CA ALA A 225 -7.26 -1.61 10.54
C ALA A 225 -7.95 -2.81 11.22
N THR A 226 -7.27 -3.44 12.17
CA THR A 226 -7.88 -4.53 12.96
C THR A 226 -8.80 -3.94 14.05
N PRO A 227 -9.91 -4.61 14.41
CA PRO A 227 -10.70 -4.23 15.58
C PRO A 227 -9.86 -4.11 16.86
N SER A 228 -8.89 -5.00 17.05
CA SER A 228 -7.94 -4.95 18.18
C SER A 228 -7.13 -3.65 18.23
N ASP A 229 -6.62 -3.17 17.08
CA ASP A 229 -5.87 -1.91 17.02
C ASP A 229 -6.75 -0.69 17.32
N ARG A 230 -8.02 -0.70 16.88
CA ARG A 230 -8.97 0.38 17.15
C ARG A 230 -9.41 0.40 18.61
N ALA A 231 -9.94 -0.72 19.09
CA ALA A 231 -10.58 -0.84 20.40
C ALA A 231 -9.59 -0.85 21.56
N ARG A 232 -8.52 -1.66 21.47
CA ARG A 232 -7.57 -1.84 22.59
C ARG A 232 -6.40 -0.88 22.57
N ARG A 233 -5.91 -0.52 21.38
CA ARG A 233 -4.71 0.33 21.24
C ARG A 233 -5.04 1.79 20.91
N GLY A 234 -6.31 2.12 20.66
CA GLY A 234 -6.71 3.49 20.31
C GLY A 234 -6.01 4.04 19.06
N ARG A 235 -5.59 3.17 18.13
CA ARG A 235 -5.02 3.62 16.86
C ARG A 235 -6.16 4.11 15.97
N GLY A 236 -6.01 5.30 15.42
CA GLY A 236 -6.99 5.92 14.53
C GLY A 236 -6.49 5.96 13.08
N CYS A 237 -7.12 6.82 12.29
CA CYS A 237 -6.85 6.95 10.87
C CYS A 237 -5.38 7.30 10.57
N PRO A 238 -4.67 6.50 9.73
CA PRO A 238 -3.28 6.76 9.39
C PRO A 238 -3.10 8.01 8.53
N TYR A 239 -4.12 8.43 7.78
CA TYR A 239 -4.09 9.68 7.02
C TYR A 239 -4.20 10.91 7.95
N CYS A 240 -5.13 10.88 8.91
CA CYS A 240 -5.29 11.97 9.89
C CYS A 240 -4.04 12.15 10.77
N ARG A 241 -3.34 11.05 11.09
CA ARG A 241 -2.09 11.08 11.88
C ARG A 241 -0.83 11.30 11.05
N GLY A 242 -0.93 11.55 9.74
CA GLY A 242 0.23 11.81 8.89
C GLY A 242 1.17 10.61 8.68
N LYS A 243 0.67 9.39 8.88
CA LYS A 243 1.42 8.14 8.62
C LYS A 243 1.25 7.65 7.17
N ARG A 244 0.22 8.13 6.49
CA ARG A 244 -0.04 7.89 5.06
C ARG A 244 -0.49 9.19 4.39
N VAL A 245 -0.20 9.32 3.11
CA VAL A 245 -0.56 10.49 2.30
C VAL A 245 -1.82 10.21 1.49
N ASN A 246 -2.69 11.21 1.38
CA ASN A 246 -3.85 11.24 0.50
C ASN A 246 -4.04 12.66 -0.06
N LEU A 247 -5.03 12.82 -0.94
CA LEU A 247 -5.30 14.12 -1.57
C LEU A 247 -5.68 15.23 -0.59
N ARG A 248 -6.17 14.89 0.61
CA ARG A 248 -6.55 15.89 1.63
C ARG A 248 -5.36 16.40 2.42
N ASN A 249 -4.36 15.54 2.68
CA ASN A 249 -3.26 15.84 3.59
C ASN A 249 -1.91 16.05 2.88
N CYS A 250 -1.86 15.92 1.56
CA CYS A 250 -0.65 16.13 0.78
C CYS A 250 -0.22 17.61 0.75
N LEU A 251 1.05 17.84 0.46
CA LEU A 251 1.67 19.16 0.40
C LEU A 251 1.02 20.03 -0.69
N ALA A 252 0.65 19.42 -1.83
CA ALA A 252 -0.03 20.12 -2.93
C ALA A 252 -1.33 20.79 -2.47
N THR A 253 -2.15 20.06 -1.71
CA THR A 253 -3.44 20.55 -1.22
C THR A 253 -3.29 21.46 -0.01
N THR A 254 -2.42 21.11 0.94
CA THR A 254 -2.32 21.82 2.22
C THR A 254 -1.43 23.06 2.17
N PHE A 255 -0.40 23.10 1.31
CA PHE A 255 0.54 24.21 1.16
C PHE A 255 0.96 24.42 -0.31
N PRO A 256 0.06 24.85 -1.21
CA PRO A 256 0.34 24.97 -2.65
C PRO A 256 1.50 25.92 -2.97
N HIS A 257 1.68 26.99 -2.21
CA HIS A 257 2.78 27.95 -2.38
C HIS A 257 4.16 27.34 -2.05
N LEU A 258 4.21 26.34 -1.15
CA LEU A 258 5.42 25.59 -0.83
C LEU A 258 5.61 24.43 -1.81
N ALA A 259 4.54 23.78 -2.26
CA ALA A 259 4.60 22.79 -3.33
C ALA A 259 5.29 23.34 -4.59
N ALA A 260 5.03 24.59 -4.95
CA ALA A 260 5.69 25.28 -6.06
C ALA A 260 7.20 25.54 -5.84
N GLN A 261 7.69 25.40 -4.61
CA GLN A 261 9.10 25.58 -4.23
C GLN A 261 9.85 24.24 -4.11
N LEU A 262 9.24 23.11 -4.50
CA LEU A 262 9.99 21.86 -4.63
C LEU A 262 11.00 21.99 -5.78
N ALA A 263 12.23 21.55 -5.53
CA ALA A 263 13.25 21.52 -6.56
C ALA A 263 12.88 20.50 -7.65
N VAL A 264 13.27 20.78 -8.90
CA VAL A 264 13.08 19.83 -10.02
C VAL A 264 13.79 18.49 -9.77
N THR A 265 14.87 18.50 -8.98
CA THR A 265 15.62 17.31 -8.59
C THR A 265 14.98 16.54 -7.43
N ASN A 266 13.86 17.01 -6.88
CA ASN A 266 13.18 16.33 -5.79
C ASN A 266 12.52 15.03 -6.30
N PRO A 267 12.77 13.87 -5.67
CA PRO A 267 12.27 12.59 -6.16
C PRO A 267 10.77 12.35 -5.93
N PHE A 268 10.09 13.22 -5.18
CA PHE A 268 8.67 13.08 -4.84
C PHE A 268 7.86 14.25 -5.40
N THR A 269 6.66 13.97 -5.87
CA THR A 269 5.70 15.03 -6.21
C THR A 269 5.07 15.61 -4.95
N ALA A 270 4.50 16.81 -5.04
CA ALA A 270 3.78 17.42 -3.93
C ALA A 270 2.54 16.62 -3.48
N TRP A 271 2.03 15.71 -4.31
CA TRP A 271 0.91 14.82 -3.98
C TRP A 271 1.32 13.63 -3.11
N GLU A 272 2.61 13.29 -3.09
CA GLU A 272 3.17 12.16 -2.36
C GLU A 272 3.77 12.56 -1.00
N ILE A 273 3.78 13.86 -0.70
CA ILE A 273 4.40 14.42 0.50
C ILE A 273 3.33 14.80 1.50
N TYR A 274 3.42 14.33 2.76
CA TYR A 274 2.54 14.81 3.83
C TYR A 274 2.93 16.24 4.25
N GLY A 275 1.99 17.19 4.20
CA GLY A 275 2.26 18.61 4.49
C GLY A 275 2.73 18.91 5.92
N GLY A 276 2.40 18.05 6.89
CA GLY A 276 2.88 18.15 8.28
C GLY A 276 4.08 17.24 8.59
N GLY A 277 4.70 16.64 7.57
CA GLY A 277 5.64 15.53 7.72
C GLY A 277 7.06 15.94 8.06
N HIS A 278 7.81 14.95 8.56
CA HIS A 278 9.24 15.04 8.82
C HIS A 278 10.10 14.57 7.64
N THR A 279 9.48 14.29 6.48
CA THR A 279 10.21 13.89 5.28
C THR A 279 11.10 15.05 4.84
N THR A 280 12.39 14.77 4.67
CA THR A 280 13.33 15.71 4.05
C THR A 280 13.16 15.65 2.55
N VAL A 281 12.90 16.81 1.95
CA VAL A 281 12.75 17.00 0.51
C VAL A 281 13.67 18.11 0.04
N TYR A 282 13.92 18.19 -1.26
CA TYR A 282 14.74 19.23 -1.86
C TYR A 282 13.87 20.43 -2.24
N TRP A 283 14.18 21.58 -1.65
CA TRP A 283 13.53 22.86 -1.90
C TRP A 283 14.39 23.67 -2.85
N GLN A 284 13.75 24.49 -3.68
CA GLN A 284 14.41 25.48 -4.52
C GLN A 284 13.94 26.88 -4.15
N CYS A 285 14.88 27.81 -4.04
CA CYS A 285 14.55 29.19 -3.72
C CYS A 285 13.74 29.79 -4.87
N PRO A 286 12.56 30.39 -4.60
CA PRO A 286 11.75 30.99 -5.65
C PRO A 286 12.36 32.29 -6.20
N LEU A 287 13.37 32.87 -5.54
CA LEU A 287 14.07 34.05 -6.04
C LEU A 287 15.00 33.66 -7.18
N GLU A 288 14.78 34.27 -8.34
CA GLU A 288 15.60 34.02 -9.55
C GLU A 288 17.07 34.39 -9.36
N SER A 289 17.35 35.39 -8.53
CA SER A 289 18.72 35.78 -8.15
C SER A 289 19.43 34.76 -7.24
N CYS A 290 18.69 33.84 -6.62
CA CYS A 290 19.25 32.86 -5.70
C CYS A 290 19.21 31.44 -6.27
N ARG A 291 18.00 30.93 -6.61
CA ARG A 291 17.73 29.57 -7.13
C ARG A 291 18.40 28.40 -6.38
N HIS A 292 18.94 28.65 -5.18
CA HIS A 292 19.63 27.68 -4.34
C HIS A 292 18.72 26.49 -4.05
N VAL A 293 19.27 25.28 -4.17
CA VAL A 293 18.58 24.03 -3.87
C VAL A 293 19.11 23.48 -2.55
N TRP A 294 18.23 23.18 -1.60
CA TRP A 294 18.64 22.66 -0.30
C TRP A 294 17.69 21.59 0.26
N PRO A 295 18.21 20.61 1.00
CA PRO A 295 17.38 19.68 1.74
C PRO A 295 16.80 20.35 2.99
N ALA A 296 15.50 20.18 3.23
CA ALA A 296 14.87 20.52 4.52
C ALA A 296 13.64 19.66 4.77
N GLU A 297 13.29 19.46 6.05
CA GLU A 297 12.04 18.79 6.42
C GLU A 297 10.84 19.63 6.01
N VAL A 298 9.77 18.98 5.54
CA VAL A 298 8.52 19.66 5.17
C VAL A 298 7.96 20.47 6.34
N LYS A 299 7.92 19.89 7.54
CA LYS A 299 7.47 20.58 8.76
C LYS A 299 8.23 21.88 9.05
N GLN A 300 9.55 21.93 8.79
CA GLN A 300 10.34 23.15 9.00
C GLN A 300 9.89 24.28 8.07
N ARG A 301 9.36 23.93 6.89
CA ARG A 301 8.87 24.88 5.89
C ARG A 301 7.42 25.24 6.11
N THR A 302 6.59 24.30 6.55
CA THR A 302 5.15 24.50 6.71
C THR A 302 4.73 25.05 8.07
N GLN A 303 5.45 24.71 9.16
CA GLN A 303 5.10 25.14 10.52
C GLN A 303 6.08 26.13 11.13
N LEU A 304 7.36 26.02 10.81
CA LEU A 304 8.41 26.92 11.33
C LEU A 304 8.76 28.05 10.36
N ASP A 305 8.15 28.07 9.17
CA ASP A 305 8.32 29.07 8.11
C ASP A 305 9.80 29.41 7.80
N THR A 306 10.66 28.39 7.83
CA THR A 306 12.09 28.57 7.59
C THR A 306 12.35 28.88 6.12
N GLY A 307 13.12 29.92 5.81
CA GLY A 307 13.45 30.31 4.43
C GLY A 307 14.66 29.61 3.82
N CYS A 308 15.07 30.08 2.63
CA CYS A 308 16.30 29.65 1.98
C CYS A 308 17.53 30.02 2.85
N PRO A 309 18.41 29.05 3.20
CA PRO A 309 19.56 29.33 4.04
C PRO A 309 20.62 30.20 3.33
N ALA A 310 20.68 30.18 2.00
CA ALA A 310 21.56 31.07 1.23
C ALA A 310 21.12 32.53 1.35
N CYS A 311 19.82 32.81 1.16
CA CYS A 311 19.25 34.16 1.37
C CYS A 311 19.43 34.64 2.82
N ALA A 312 19.38 33.72 3.79
CA ALA A 312 19.63 34.02 5.19
C ALA A 312 21.14 34.17 5.55
N GLY A 313 22.05 33.98 4.58
CA GLY A 313 23.48 34.09 4.79
C GLY A 313 24.09 32.99 5.68
N LYS A 314 23.44 31.83 5.74
CA LYS A 314 23.84 30.71 6.60
C LYS A 314 24.67 29.65 5.88
N VAL A 315 24.72 29.69 4.55
CA VAL A 315 25.52 28.78 3.72
C VAL A 315 26.33 29.56 2.70
N ALA A 316 27.45 28.99 2.27
CA ALA A 316 28.28 29.57 1.22
C ALA A 316 27.57 29.51 -0.13
N THR A 317 27.72 30.57 -0.92
CA THR A 317 27.23 30.67 -2.31
C THR A 317 28.41 31.01 -3.23
N PRO A 318 28.26 30.91 -4.57
CA PRO A 318 29.34 31.24 -5.51
C PRO A 318 29.90 32.66 -5.35
N ASP A 319 29.03 33.61 -5.02
CA ASP A 319 29.36 35.01 -4.75
C ASP A 319 29.78 35.26 -3.29
N ARG A 320 29.32 34.43 -2.36
CA ARG A 320 29.47 34.64 -0.92
C ARG A 320 30.13 33.45 -0.22
N ASN A 321 31.45 33.46 -0.12
CA ASN A 321 32.25 32.41 0.53
C ASN A 321 33.59 32.96 1.04
N LEU A 322 34.38 32.13 1.72
CA LEU A 322 35.66 32.54 2.30
C LEU A 322 36.63 33.04 1.22
N ARG A 323 36.65 32.42 0.04
CA ARG A 323 37.53 32.86 -1.07
C ARG A 323 37.17 34.25 -1.56
N THR A 324 35.88 34.53 -1.75
CA THR A 324 35.41 35.81 -2.30
C THR A 324 35.43 36.93 -1.27
N GLU A 325 35.04 36.66 -0.02
CA GLU A 325 34.95 37.68 1.02
C GLU A 325 36.29 37.92 1.76
N ARG A 326 37.14 36.89 1.91
CA ARG A 326 38.39 36.94 2.67
C ARG A 326 39.53 36.22 1.96
N TYR A 327 39.90 36.74 0.78
CA TYR A 327 40.98 36.22 -0.04
C TYR A 327 42.31 36.05 0.73
N ASP A 328 42.63 36.99 1.64
CA ASP A 328 43.82 36.95 2.50
C ASP A 328 43.87 35.71 3.41
N VAL A 329 42.71 35.28 3.91
CA VAL A 329 42.56 34.09 4.74
C VAL A 329 42.51 32.84 3.88
N ALA A 330 41.77 32.86 2.78
CA ALA A 330 41.70 31.74 1.84
C ALA A 330 43.07 31.39 1.23
N ALA A 331 43.95 32.38 1.06
CA ALA A 331 45.30 32.20 0.54
C ALA A 331 46.21 31.32 1.41
N ILE A 332 45.92 31.23 2.71
CA ILE A 332 46.69 30.41 3.66
C ILE A 332 45.98 29.07 3.96
N TRP A 333 44.97 28.69 3.19
CA TRP A 333 44.31 27.39 3.30
C TRP A 333 45.28 26.26 2.94
N HIS A 334 45.28 25.17 3.71
CA HIS A 334 46.16 24.05 3.37
C HIS A 334 45.70 23.38 2.05
N PRO A 335 46.60 23.15 1.07
CA PRO A 335 46.22 22.74 -0.28
C PRO A 335 45.57 21.35 -0.36
N THR A 336 45.88 20.44 0.57
CA THR A 336 45.44 19.03 0.48
C THR A 336 44.83 18.47 1.76
N GLU A 337 45.03 19.09 2.92
CA GLU A 337 44.62 18.48 4.21
C GLU A 337 43.14 18.68 4.52
N ASN A 338 42.51 19.64 3.84
CA ASN A 338 41.09 19.93 4.02
C ASN A 338 40.21 19.22 2.98
N LEU A 339 40.79 18.51 2.00
CA LEU A 339 40.00 17.90 0.93
C LEU A 339 38.99 16.89 1.50
N PRO A 340 37.73 16.88 1.01
CA PRO A 340 37.24 17.61 -0.17
C PRO A 340 36.76 19.06 0.10
N LEU A 341 36.87 19.57 1.33
CA LEU A 341 36.42 20.91 1.71
C LEU A 341 37.32 22.00 1.12
N THR A 342 36.70 22.97 0.44
CA THR A 342 37.40 24.12 -0.16
C THR A 342 36.97 25.45 0.46
N PRO A 343 37.77 26.53 0.30
CA PRO A 343 37.38 27.87 0.73
C PRO A 343 36.05 28.38 0.14
N GLU A 344 35.65 27.90 -1.03
CA GLU A 344 34.38 28.25 -1.69
C GLU A 344 33.15 27.63 -1.01
N GLN A 345 33.36 26.63 -0.15
CA GLN A 345 32.29 25.88 0.52
C GLN A 345 32.04 26.33 1.96
N VAL A 346 32.80 27.32 2.46
CA VAL A 346 32.69 27.82 3.83
C VAL A 346 32.49 29.34 3.85
N LEU A 347 31.76 29.83 4.84
CA LEU A 347 31.60 31.26 5.10
C LEU A 347 32.71 31.77 6.05
N PRO A 348 33.13 33.04 5.94
CA PRO A 348 34.10 33.64 6.87
C PRO A 348 33.74 33.51 8.35
N GLY A 349 32.44 33.47 8.67
CA GLY A 349 31.94 33.36 10.04
C GLY A 349 31.67 31.94 10.54
N CYS A 350 32.04 30.90 9.79
CA CYS A 350 31.74 29.52 10.19
C CYS A 350 32.71 28.99 11.26
N ASN A 351 32.24 28.03 12.06
CA ASN A 351 33.03 27.38 13.10
C ASN A 351 33.77 26.12 12.62
N SER A 352 33.95 25.96 11.30
CA SER A 352 34.69 24.82 10.74
C SER A 352 36.15 24.87 11.18
N SER A 353 36.63 23.77 11.75
CA SER A 353 38.04 23.57 12.08
C SER A 353 38.76 23.01 10.86
N VAL A 354 39.84 23.68 10.44
CA VAL A 354 40.58 23.36 9.21
C VAL A 354 42.09 23.48 9.45
N THR A 355 42.89 22.88 8.58
CA THR A 355 44.34 23.11 8.56
C THR A 355 44.66 24.33 7.68
N TRP A 356 45.53 25.20 8.19
CA TRP A 356 46.11 26.34 7.50
C TRP A 356 47.59 26.08 7.20
N LEU A 357 48.10 26.64 6.11
CA LEU A 357 49.53 26.65 5.77
C LEU A 357 50.13 28.01 6.12
N CYS A 358 51.11 28.04 7.03
CA CYS A 358 51.69 29.31 7.49
C CYS A 358 52.61 29.93 6.43
N PRO A 359 52.33 31.15 5.91
CA PRO A 359 53.18 31.77 4.89
C PRO A 359 54.57 32.18 5.42
N ASP A 360 54.72 32.30 6.74
CA ASP A 360 56.00 32.67 7.37
C ASP A 360 56.96 31.49 7.57
N CYS A 361 56.48 30.24 7.54
CA CYS A 361 57.32 29.08 7.88
C CYS A 361 56.93 27.77 7.21
N ASP A 362 55.94 27.79 6.33
CA ASP A 362 55.42 26.66 5.54
C ASP A 362 54.96 25.46 6.37
N LYS A 363 54.71 25.66 7.66
CA LYS A 363 54.20 24.60 8.54
C LYS A 363 52.67 24.62 8.58
N PRO A 364 52.02 23.45 8.48
CA PRO A 364 50.59 23.34 8.73
C PRO A 364 50.28 23.66 10.20
N PHE A 365 49.13 24.26 10.44
CA PHE A 365 48.60 24.47 11.78
C PHE A 365 47.06 24.46 11.77
N PRO A 366 46.41 23.88 12.79
CA PRO A 366 44.96 23.83 12.86
C PRO A 366 44.36 25.17 13.34
N GLY A 367 43.10 25.44 12.98
CA GLY A 367 42.33 26.53 13.55
C GLY A 367 40.94 26.66 12.95
N VAL A 368 40.07 27.43 13.62
CA VAL A 368 38.70 27.69 13.17
C VAL A 368 38.67 28.83 12.15
N VAL A 369 37.82 28.75 11.13
CA VAL A 369 37.66 29.78 10.08
C VAL A 369 37.28 31.14 10.68
N LEU A 370 36.25 31.19 11.53
CA LEU A 370 35.83 32.42 12.24
C LEU A 370 37.00 33.08 12.97
N ASP A 371 37.74 32.34 13.79
CA ASP A 371 38.87 32.85 14.56
C ASP A 371 40.00 33.34 13.64
N ARG A 372 40.23 32.64 12.53
CA ARG A 372 41.25 33.02 11.55
C ARG A 372 40.88 34.32 10.84
N CYS A 373 39.62 34.49 10.47
CA CYS A 373 39.11 35.74 9.93
C CYS A 373 39.29 36.91 10.90
N ALA A 374 39.17 36.68 12.21
CA ALA A 374 39.38 37.70 13.24
C ALA A 374 40.87 37.96 13.59
N ALA A 375 41.80 37.12 13.11
CA ALA A 375 43.21 37.22 13.47
C ALA A 375 43.88 38.45 12.84
N LYS A 376 44.71 39.17 13.62
CA LYS A 376 45.51 40.31 13.14
C LYS A 376 46.59 39.92 12.13
N HIS A 377 47.05 38.67 12.18
CA HIS A 377 48.12 38.17 11.33
C HIS A 377 47.75 36.79 10.76
N GLN A 378 47.84 36.66 9.44
CA GLN A 378 47.56 35.41 8.73
C GLN A 378 48.77 34.47 8.75
N CYS A 379 49.21 34.10 9.96
CA CYS A 379 50.27 33.13 10.17
C CYS A 379 50.02 32.28 11.41
N CYS A 380 50.84 31.25 11.61
CA CYS A 380 50.70 30.35 12.75
C CYS A 380 50.93 31.10 14.08
N PRO A 381 50.37 30.60 15.21
CA PRO A 381 50.53 31.25 16.52
C PRO A 381 51.98 31.48 16.94
N ARG A 382 52.91 30.61 16.52
CA ARG A 382 54.35 30.77 16.80
C ARG A 382 54.93 31.98 16.07
N CYS A 383 54.63 32.14 14.79
CA CYS A 383 55.11 33.28 13.99
C CYS A 383 54.45 34.59 14.44
N ALA A 384 53.16 34.58 14.77
CA ALA A 384 52.46 35.73 15.33
C ALA A 384 53.08 36.21 16.65
N LYS A 385 53.41 35.28 17.58
CA LYS A 385 54.12 35.62 18.83
C LYS A 385 55.50 36.24 18.58
N LYS A 386 56.27 35.70 17.62
CA LYS A 386 57.57 36.27 17.22
C LYS A 386 57.44 37.70 16.69
N ARG A 387 56.41 37.99 15.88
CA ARG A 387 56.12 39.34 15.37
C ARG A 387 55.78 40.31 16.50
N ALA A 388 54.90 39.90 17.43
CA ALA A 388 54.51 40.71 18.57
C ALA A 388 55.69 41.05 19.51
N TRP A 389 56.60 40.10 19.74
CA TRP A 389 57.81 40.34 20.53
C TRP A 389 58.73 41.38 19.87
N LYS A 390 58.99 41.25 18.56
CA LYS A 390 59.82 42.20 17.80
C LYS A 390 59.24 43.62 17.77
N ALA A 391 57.92 43.75 17.78
CA ALA A 391 57.24 45.05 17.78
C ALA A 391 57.26 45.75 19.15
N ARG A 392 57.51 45.02 20.25
CA ARG A 392 57.64 45.56 21.62
C ARG A 392 59.08 45.90 22.00
N SER A 393 60.05 45.32 21.30
CA SER A 393 61.49 45.54 21.51
C SER A 393 62.06 46.66 20.64
N ARG A 394 61.19 47.40 19.92
CA ARG A 394 61.46 48.62 19.16
C ARG A 394 60.66 49.73 19.81
#